data_AF-A0A2A5CWP3-F1
#
_entry.id   AF-A0A2A5CWP3-F1
#
_cell.length_a   1.000
_cell.length_b   1.000
_cell.length_c   1.000
_cell.angle_alpha   90.00
_cell.angle_beta   90.00
_cell.angle_gamma   90.00
#
_symmetry.space_group_name_H-M   'P 1'
#
loop_
_entity.id
_entity.type
_entity.pdbx_description
1 polymer ?
#
loop_
_entity_poly.entity_id
_entity_poly.type
_entity_poly.pdbx_seq_one_letter_code
_entity_poly.pdbx_strand_id
1 'polypeptide(L)'
;MPKVNTQAYKLLAAIADGHKHDKQELMVVLDDDPRSPLQALRGEKHGFWVIHNVGSTKGVYQLDECHLSGDRDIDQQVRVQAELKFLKCSRQLAERETLRLPKAIEAESIAKSLAQESFNFSESNRKPTED
;
A
#
# COMPACT_ATOMS: atom_id res chain seq x y z
N MET A 1 10.64 12.26 -11.49
CA MET A 1 10.60 13.22 -10.36
C MET A 1 9.15 13.65 -10.09
N PRO A 2 8.70 13.69 -8.82
CA PRO A 2 7.37 14.20 -8.46
C PRO A 2 7.23 15.70 -8.79
N LYS A 3 6.00 16.17 -9.03
CA LYS A 3 5.72 17.59 -9.25
C LYS A 3 5.97 18.39 -7.95
N VAL A 4 6.57 19.56 -8.09
CA VAL A 4 6.80 20.51 -6.98
C VAL A 4 5.46 20.78 -6.26
N ASN A 5 5.52 20.94 -4.93
CA ASN A 5 4.37 21.15 -4.03
C ASN A 5 3.42 19.95 -3.83
N THR A 6 3.71 18.77 -4.38
CA THR A 6 2.98 17.54 -4.03
C THR A 6 3.51 16.93 -2.73
N GLN A 7 2.68 16.14 -2.01
CA GLN A 7 3.12 15.40 -0.82
C GLN A 7 4.31 14.46 -1.12
N ALA A 8 4.33 13.83 -2.29
CA ALA A 8 5.45 13.00 -2.72
C ALA A 8 6.74 13.81 -2.92
N TYR A 9 6.64 15.03 -3.47
CA TYR A 9 7.80 15.93 -3.59
C TYR A 9 8.31 16.38 -2.21
N LYS A 10 7.40 16.82 -1.32
CA LYS A 10 7.77 17.25 0.04
C LYS A 10 8.48 16.12 0.80
N LEU A 11 7.93 14.91 0.75
CA LEU A 11 8.52 13.73 1.37
C LEU A 11 9.92 13.45 0.80
N LEU A 12 10.05 13.44 -0.53
CA LEU A 12 11.34 13.18 -1.18
C LEU A 12 12.38 14.24 -0.81
N ALA A 13 11.98 15.51 -0.79
CA ALA A 13 12.85 16.61 -0.40
C ALA A 13 13.27 16.51 1.08
N ALA A 14 12.38 16.07 1.96
CA ALA A 14 12.68 15.89 3.39
C ALA A 14 13.78 14.86 3.63
N ILE A 15 13.76 13.74 2.88
CA ILE A 15 14.71 12.64 3.05
C ILE A 15 15.91 12.71 2.08
N ALA A 16 16.02 13.78 1.29
CA ALA A 16 17.07 13.94 0.28
C ALA A 16 18.45 14.25 0.90
N ASP A 17 18.50 14.53 2.20
CA ASP A 17 19.75 14.68 2.95
C ASP A 17 20.45 13.34 3.24
N GLY A 18 19.76 12.22 2.98
CA GLY A 18 20.25 10.87 3.23
C GLY A 18 20.20 10.40 4.68
N HIS A 19 19.68 11.22 5.59
CA HIS A 19 19.55 10.84 6.99
C HIS A 19 18.29 10.00 7.23
N LYS A 20 18.22 9.49 8.45
CA LYS A 20 17.09 8.70 8.94
C LYS A 20 16.07 9.65 9.54
N HIS A 21 14.84 9.58 9.03
CA HIS A 21 13.71 10.34 9.56
C HIS A 21 12.66 9.40 10.11
N ASP A 22 12.23 9.64 11.34
CA ASP A 22 11.13 8.86 11.89
C ASP A 22 9.77 9.34 11.33
N LYS A 23 8.75 8.51 11.52
CA LYS A 23 7.40 8.81 11.04
C LYS A 23 6.88 10.15 11.59
N GLN A 24 7.16 10.47 12.86
CA GLN A 24 6.61 11.65 13.52
C GLN A 24 7.22 12.92 12.93
N GLU A 25 8.53 12.92 12.69
CA GLU A 25 9.22 13.98 11.99
C GLU A 25 8.64 14.23 10.59
N LEU A 26 8.45 13.15 9.81
CA LEU A 26 7.86 13.26 8.48
C LEU A 26 6.41 13.77 8.53
N MET A 27 5.63 13.39 9.55
CA MET A 27 4.27 13.91 9.71
C MET A 27 4.27 15.44 9.93
N VAL A 28 5.22 15.97 10.70
CA VAL A 28 5.36 17.42 10.89
C VAL A 28 5.69 18.13 9.58
N VAL A 29 6.56 17.55 8.75
CA VAL A 29 6.95 18.15 7.45
C VAL A 29 5.82 18.08 6.42
N LEU A 30 5.05 17.00 6.43
CA LEU A 30 3.99 16.74 5.45
C LEU A 30 2.63 17.34 5.83
N ASP A 31 2.42 17.59 7.13
CA ASP A 31 1.12 17.88 7.74
C ASP A 31 0.10 16.75 7.47
N ASP A 32 0.58 15.51 7.32
CA ASP A 32 -0.22 14.31 7.02
C ASP A 32 0.57 13.01 7.28
N ASP A 33 -0.10 11.86 7.24
CA ASP A 33 0.54 10.55 7.33
C ASP A 33 1.44 10.28 6.09
N PRO A 34 2.72 9.92 6.27
CA PRO A 34 3.65 9.72 5.17
C PRO A 34 3.36 8.47 4.33
N ARG A 35 2.44 7.60 4.73
CA ARG A 35 2.16 6.32 4.05
C ARG A 35 1.80 6.51 2.57
N SER A 36 0.87 7.41 2.27
CA SER A 36 0.43 7.66 0.89
C SER A 36 1.57 8.18 0.00
N PRO A 37 2.30 9.25 0.38
CA PRO A 37 3.43 9.71 -0.43
C PRO A 37 4.58 8.69 -0.50
N LEU A 38 4.84 7.91 0.56
CA LEU A 38 5.83 6.81 0.53
C LEU A 38 5.44 5.74 -0.50
N GLN A 39 4.17 5.33 -0.52
CA GLN A 39 3.66 4.38 -1.50
C GLN A 39 3.75 4.92 -2.92
N ALA A 40 3.40 6.20 -3.12
CA ALA A 40 3.50 6.85 -4.42
C ALA A 40 4.94 6.91 -4.93
N LEU A 41 5.91 7.26 -4.08
CA LEU A 41 7.34 7.31 -4.43
C LEU A 41 7.90 5.94 -4.78
N ARG A 42 7.53 4.90 -4.02
CA ARG A 42 7.97 3.52 -4.24
C ARG A 42 7.27 2.82 -5.41
N GLY A 43 6.24 3.44 -5.98
CA GLY A 43 5.44 2.87 -7.07
C GLY A 43 5.81 3.42 -8.45
N GLU A 44 5.09 2.91 -9.44
CA GLU A 44 5.24 3.25 -10.87
C GLU A 44 5.13 4.76 -11.13
N LYS A 45 4.16 5.42 -10.49
CA LYS A 45 3.85 6.85 -10.68
C LYS A 45 5.07 7.77 -10.53
N HIS A 46 6.03 7.41 -9.68
CA HIS A 46 7.20 8.24 -9.41
C HIS A 46 8.53 7.54 -9.67
N GLY A 47 8.50 6.36 -10.32
CA GLY A 47 9.69 5.66 -10.79
C GLY A 47 10.43 4.90 -9.69
N PHE A 48 9.70 4.23 -8.80
CA PHE A 48 10.23 3.21 -7.89
C PHE A 48 11.43 3.66 -7.04
N TRP A 49 11.30 4.79 -6.36
CA TRP A 49 12.32 5.26 -5.41
C TRP A 49 12.58 4.21 -4.33
N VAL A 50 13.86 3.94 -4.07
CA VAL A 50 14.28 3.03 -3.00
C VAL A 50 14.42 3.82 -1.73
N ILE A 51 13.45 3.63 -0.85
CA ILE A 51 13.40 4.24 0.48
C ILE A 51 13.34 3.09 1.46
N HIS A 52 14.34 2.95 2.31
CA HIS A 52 14.43 1.90 3.32
C HIS A 52 13.58 2.25 4.53
N ASN A 53 12.97 1.25 5.17
CA ASN A 53 12.44 1.40 6.52
C ASN A 53 13.36 0.67 7.50
N VAL A 54 14.37 1.39 8.00
CA VAL A 54 15.40 0.85 8.90
C VAL A 54 14.88 0.69 10.34
N GLY A 55 13.73 1.30 10.66
CA GLY A 55 13.07 1.19 11.96
C GLY A 55 12.07 0.05 12.08
N SER A 56 11.91 -0.76 11.03
CA SER A 56 10.93 -1.86 10.97
C SER A 56 9.52 -1.37 11.35
N THR A 57 8.96 -1.80 12.47
CA THR A 57 7.61 -1.43 12.93
C THR A 57 7.50 0.03 13.36
N LYS A 58 8.61 0.69 13.72
CA LYS A 58 8.61 2.08 14.19
C LYS A 58 8.52 3.10 13.05
N GLY A 59 8.74 2.69 11.80
CA GLY A 59 8.68 3.58 10.64
C GLY A 59 9.79 4.63 10.66
N VAL A 60 11.03 4.21 10.44
CA VAL A 60 12.17 5.11 10.28
C VAL A 60 12.67 4.97 8.85
N TYR A 61 12.57 6.05 8.08
CA TYR A 61 12.76 6.05 6.65
C TYR A 61 14.06 6.74 6.26
N GLN A 62 14.74 6.16 5.27
CA GLN A 62 16.00 6.69 4.74
C GLN A 62 16.03 6.46 3.23
N LEU A 63 16.46 7.46 2.47
CA LEU A 63 16.67 7.31 1.04
C LEU A 63 17.90 6.43 0.77
N ASP A 64 17.84 5.55 -0.22
CA ASP A 64 18.98 4.71 -0.59
C ASP A 64 20.17 5.57 -1.05
N GLU A 65 21.37 5.26 -0.56
CA GLU A 65 22.60 6.01 -0.85
C GLU A 65 22.91 6.06 -2.36
N CYS A 66 22.48 5.06 -3.13
CA CYS A 66 22.61 5.05 -4.59
C CYS A 66 21.97 6.29 -5.24
N HIS A 67 20.87 6.79 -4.68
CA HIS A 67 20.18 7.98 -5.15
C HIS A 67 20.92 9.29 -4.82
N LEU A 68 21.87 9.25 -3.88
CA LEU A 68 22.65 10.40 -3.42
C LEU A 68 24.02 10.48 -4.11
N SER A 69 24.40 9.45 -4.85
CA SER A 69 25.71 9.35 -5.53
C SER A 69 25.95 10.44 -6.58
N GLY A 70 24.87 11.05 -7.10
CA GLY A 70 24.93 11.95 -8.27
C GLY A 70 25.14 11.22 -9.60
N ASP A 71 25.35 9.90 -9.57
CA ASP A 71 25.49 9.06 -10.74
C ASP A 71 24.12 8.59 -11.23
N ARG A 72 23.78 9.00 -12.45
CA ARG A 72 22.49 8.69 -13.08
C ARG A 72 22.33 7.20 -13.37
N ASP A 73 23.40 6.51 -13.72
CA ASP A 73 23.32 5.09 -14.08
C ASP A 73 23.11 4.24 -12.82
N ILE A 74 23.75 4.61 -11.71
CA ILE A 74 23.52 3.98 -10.40
C ILE A 74 22.07 4.22 -9.92
N ASP A 75 21.57 5.45 -9.98
CA ASP A 75 20.17 5.78 -9.64
C ASP A 75 19.17 4.99 -10.52
N GLN A 76 19.42 4.91 -11.82
CA GLN A 76 18.55 4.17 -12.73
C GLN A 76 18.59 2.67 -12.46
N GLN A 77 19.78 2.08 -12.24
CA GLN A 77 19.92 0.65 -11.95
C GLN A 77 19.14 0.26 -10.70
N VAL A 78 19.25 1.02 -9.61
CA VAL A 78 18.55 0.69 -8.37
C VAL A 78 17.03 0.80 -8.52
N ARG A 79 16.52 1.76 -9.30
CA ARG A 79 15.08 1.86 -9.63
C ARG A 79 14.57 0.67 -10.43
N VAL A 80 15.33 0.22 -11.43
CA VAL A 80 14.96 -0.95 -12.24
C VAL A 80 14.89 -2.22 -11.39
N GLN A 81 15.84 -2.39 -10.45
CA GLN A 81 15.78 -3.52 -9.52
C GLN A 81 14.56 -3.44 -8.58
N ALA A 82 14.21 -2.23 -8.12
CA ALA A 82 13.03 -2.00 -7.31
C ALA A 82 11.73 -2.30 -8.07
N GLU A 83 11.63 -1.87 -9.33
CA GLU A 83 10.53 -2.19 -10.24
C GLU A 83 10.38 -3.70 -10.45
N LEU A 84 11.49 -4.39 -10.77
CA LEU A 84 11.48 -5.85 -10.96
C LEU A 84 10.95 -6.57 -9.70
N LYS A 85 11.41 -6.14 -8.52
CA LYS A 85 10.93 -6.69 -7.24
C LYS A 85 9.44 -6.41 -7.03
N PHE A 86 8.99 -5.19 -7.32
CA PHE A 86 7.58 -4.80 -7.21
C PHE A 86 6.70 -5.67 -8.11
N LEU A 87 7.05 -5.81 -9.38
CA LEU A 87 6.30 -6.62 -10.35
C LEU A 87 6.29 -8.11 -9.99
N LYS A 88 7.41 -8.64 -9.48
CA LYS A 88 7.47 -10.02 -8.97
C LYS A 88 6.50 -10.22 -7.81
N CYS A 89 6.47 -9.31 -6.84
CA CYS A 89 5.52 -9.36 -5.72
C CYS A 89 4.07 -9.20 -6.19
N SER A 90 3.81 -8.30 -7.14
CA SER A 90 2.49 -8.10 -7.74
C SER A 90 1.97 -9.37 -8.40
N ARG A 91 2.79 -10.03 -9.24
CA ARG A 91 2.47 -11.32 -9.86
C ARG A 91 2.15 -12.39 -8.82
N GLN A 92 3.00 -12.54 -7.79
CA GLN A 92 2.78 -13.52 -6.72
C GLN A 92 1.49 -13.26 -5.95
N LEU A 93 1.15 -12.00 -5.70
CA LEU A 93 -0.12 -11.64 -5.07
C LEU A 93 -1.30 -12.03 -5.95
N ALA A 94 -1.25 -11.68 -7.24
CA ALA A 94 -2.30 -12.02 -8.21
C ALA A 94 -2.52 -13.55 -8.31
N GLU A 95 -1.44 -14.33 -8.34
CA GLU A 95 -1.50 -15.80 -8.31
C GLU A 95 -2.20 -16.31 -7.04
N ARG A 96 -1.83 -15.80 -5.86
CA ARG A 96 -2.44 -16.20 -4.58
C ARG A 96 -3.93 -15.84 -4.51
N GLU A 97 -4.30 -14.64 -4.94
CA GLU A 97 -5.69 -14.20 -4.96
C GLU A 97 -6.52 -15.01 -5.97
N THR A 98 -5.94 -15.36 -7.10
CA THR A 98 -6.58 -16.23 -8.10
C THR A 98 -6.86 -17.62 -7.54
N LEU A 99 -5.90 -18.22 -6.83
CA LEU A 99 -6.08 -19.50 -6.14
C LEU A 99 -7.12 -19.43 -5.00
N ARG A 100 -7.25 -18.28 -4.35
CA ARG A 100 -8.23 -18.05 -3.27
C ARG A 100 -9.65 -17.86 -3.77
N LEU A 101 -9.82 -17.36 -5.01
CA LEU A 101 -11.10 -16.93 -5.56
C LEU A 101 -12.20 -18.01 -5.53
N PRO A 102 -11.98 -19.28 -5.95
CA PRO A 102 -13.04 -20.29 -5.94
C PRO A 102 -13.61 -20.53 -4.53
N LYS A 103 -12.74 -20.64 -3.53
CA LYS A 103 -13.14 -20.83 -2.13
C LYS A 103 -13.91 -19.62 -1.60
N ALA A 104 -13.53 -18.41 -2.02
CA ALA A 104 -14.24 -17.19 -1.64
C ALA A 104 -15.67 -17.15 -2.22
N ILE A 105 -15.83 -17.57 -3.49
CA ILE A 105 -17.14 -17.67 -4.15
C ILE A 105 -18.04 -18.69 -3.43
N GLU A 106 -17.51 -19.86 -3.09
CA GLU A 106 -18.26 -20.88 -2.35
C GLU A 106 -18.71 -20.37 -0.98
N ALA A 107 -17.79 -19.76 -0.22
CA ALA A 107 -18.10 -19.19 1.08
C ALA A 107 -19.16 -18.07 1.00
N GLU A 108 -19.09 -17.22 -0.02
CA GLU A 108 -20.11 -16.19 -0.27
C GLU A 108 -21.48 -16.81 -0.57
N SER A 109 -21.53 -17.86 -1.41
CA SER A 109 -22.76 -18.58 -1.73
C SER A 109 -23.42 -19.19 -0.49
N ILE A 110 -22.64 -19.89 0.35
CA ILE A 110 -23.13 -20.47 1.61
C ILE A 110 -23.68 -19.37 2.54
N ALA A 111 -22.94 -18.26 2.70
CA ALA A 111 -23.37 -17.15 3.53
C ALA A 111 -24.69 -16.52 3.04
N LYS A 112 -24.86 -16.39 1.71
CA LYS A 112 -26.11 -15.89 1.10
C LYS A 112 -27.29 -16.81 1.40
N SER A 113 -27.12 -18.13 1.26
CA SER A 113 -28.17 -19.10 1.59
C SER A 113 -28.59 -19.02 3.05
N LEU A 114 -27.63 -18.99 3.98
CA LEU A 114 -27.90 -18.85 5.42
C LEU A 114 -28.61 -17.54 5.77
N ALA A 115 -28.22 -16.43 5.13
CA ALA A 115 -28.88 -15.15 5.31
C ALA A 115 -30.34 -15.18 4.82
N GLN A 116 -30.60 -15.82 3.67
CA GLN A 116 -31.95 -15.99 3.14
C GLN A 116 -32.81 -16.87 4.05
N GLU A 117 -32.29 -18.00 4.54
CA GLU A 117 -32.99 -18.88 5.48
C GLU A 117 -33.34 -18.16 6.78
N SER A 118 -32.40 -17.40 7.34
CA SER A 118 -32.61 -16.59 8.55
C SER A 118 -33.70 -15.53 8.33
N PHE A 119 -33.71 -14.89 7.16
CA PHE A 119 -34.73 -13.91 6.79
C PHE A 119 -36.11 -14.57 6.68
N ASN A 120 -36.22 -15.70 5.96
CA ASN A 120 -37.47 -16.44 5.79
C ASN A 120 -38.04 -16.93 7.12
N PHE A 121 -37.19 -17.41 8.04
CA PHE A 121 -37.58 -17.80 9.39
C PHE A 121 -38.10 -16.62 10.23
N SER A 122 -37.55 -15.42 10.01
CA SER A 122 -38.01 -14.21 10.69
C SER A 122 -39.37 -13.73 10.18
N GLU A 123 -39.67 -13.91 8.89
CA GLU A 123 -40.96 -13.55 8.31
C GLU A 123 -42.06 -14.53 8.71
N SER A 124 -41.78 -15.83 8.73
CA SER A 124 -42.76 -16.86 9.12
C SER A 124 -43.16 -16.79 10.59
N ASN A 125 -42.32 -16.20 11.45
CA ASN A 125 -42.61 -16.00 12.88
C ASN A 125 -43.29 -14.65 13.21
N ARG A 126 -43.52 -13.75 12.24
CA ARG A 126 -44.36 -12.57 12.48
C ARG A 126 -45.81 -13.02 12.54
N LYS A 127 -46.38 -13.13 13.75
CA LYS A 127 -47.81 -13.39 13.94
C LYS A 127 -48.63 -12.31 13.21
N PRO A 128 -49.76 -12.66 12.57
CA PRO A 128 -50.75 -11.66 12.17
C PRO A 128 -51.22 -10.95 13.43
N THR A 129 -51.08 -9.63 13.48
CA THR A 129 -51.88 -8.81 14.39
C THR A 129 -53.33 -8.94 13.93
N GLU A 130 -54.12 -9.73 14.67
CA GLU A 130 -55.58 -9.76 14.55
C GLU A 130 -56.13 -8.44 15.10
N ASP A 131 -56.86 -7.69 14.26
CA ASP A 131 -57.73 -6.57 14.61
C ASP A 131 -59.15 -7.08 14.91
#